data_AF-A0A538C4M7-F1
#
_entry.id   AF-A0A538C4M7-F1
#
_cell.length_a   1.000
_cell.length_b   1.000
_cell.length_c   1.000
_cell.angle_alpha   90.00
_cell.angle_beta   90.00
_cell.angle_gamma   90.00
#
_symmetry.space_group_name_H-M   'P 1'
#
loop_
_entity.id
_entity.type
_entity.pdbx_description
1 polymer ?
#
loop_
_entity_poly.entity_id
_entity_poly.type
_entity_poly.pdbx_seq_one_letter_code
_entity_poly.pdbx_strand_id
1 'polypeptide(L)'
;MIGGEQLNMTPRPEMVGSVVSQANPGDVTHVLADGVVIKRDGQLVGVDSSRVRRLAEESRERALSSVLAHGPLLPRGDSRPPDTARRVRQS
;
A
#
# COMPACT_ATOMS: atom_id res chain seq x y z
N MET A 1 4.35 4.92 20.39
CA MET A 1 3.75 3.79 21.13
C MET A 1 3.08 2.86 20.14
N ILE A 2 3.36 1.57 20.26
CA ILE A 2 2.73 0.49 19.50
C ILE A 2 1.90 -0.32 20.49
N GLY A 3 0.65 -0.65 20.14
CA GLY A 3 -0.20 -1.47 20.99
C GLY A 3 -1.69 -1.29 20.75
N GLY A 4 -2.42 -2.38 20.89
CA GLY A 4 -3.87 -2.51 20.76
C GLY A 4 -4.26 -3.99 20.84
N GLU A 5 -5.55 -4.28 20.98
CA GLU A 5 -6.09 -5.66 20.94
C GLU A 5 -6.35 -6.13 19.49
N GLN A 6 -5.56 -5.65 18.54
CA GLN A 6 -5.72 -6.04 17.14
C GLN A 6 -5.40 -7.53 16.97
N LEU A 7 -6.19 -8.21 16.13
CA LEU A 7 -6.10 -9.65 15.92
C LEU A 7 -4.73 -10.09 15.36
N ASN A 8 -4.06 -9.25 14.57
CA ASN A 8 -2.73 -9.55 14.05
C ASN A 8 -1.66 -9.62 15.15
N MET A 9 -1.92 -9.05 16.32
CA MET A 9 -1.00 -9.05 17.46
C MET A 9 -1.33 -10.16 18.48
N THR A 10 -2.26 -11.07 18.17
CA THR A 10 -2.72 -12.12 19.11
C THR A 10 -2.55 -13.52 18.51
N PRO A 11 -1.96 -14.48 19.26
CA PRO A 11 -1.31 -14.34 20.56
C PRO A 11 0.04 -13.60 20.45
N ARG A 12 0.46 -13.00 21.57
CA ARG A 12 1.66 -12.16 21.64
C ARG A 12 2.72 -12.84 22.53
N PRO A 13 3.42 -13.87 22.02
CA PRO A 13 4.28 -14.72 22.83
C PRO A 13 5.49 -13.94 23.39
N GLU A 14 5.99 -12.95 22.66
CA GLU A 14 7.06 -12.04 23.08
C GLU A 14 6.87 -10.67 22.41
N MET A 15 7.12 -9.59 23.16
CA MET A 15 6.77 -8.23 22.74
C MET A 15 7.58 -7.75 21.53
N VAL A 16 8.90 -7.92 21.56
CA VAL A 16 9.80 -7.42 20.50
C VAL A 16 9.61 -8.25 19.22
N GLY A 17 9.57 -9.57 19.35
CA GLY A 17 9.32 -10.50 18.25
C GLY A 17 8.00 -10.23 17.55
N SER A 18 6.94 -9.93 18.30
CA SER A 18 5.65 -9.51 17.72
C SER A 18 5.73 -8.17 17.00
N VAL A 19 6.49 -7.19 17.50
CA VAL A 19 6.69 -5.92 16.78
C VAL A 19 7.40 -6.14 15.45
N VAL A 20 8.43 -6.98 15.42
CA VAL A 20 9.20 -7.24 14.19
C VAL A 20 8.41 -8.07 13.17
N SER A 21 7.66 -9.07 13.65
CA SER A 21 7.12 -10.13 12.78
C SER A 21 5.64 -9.99 12.47
N GLN A 22 4.88 -9.19 13.24
CA GLN A 22 3.42 -9.12 13.16
C GLN A 22 2.88 -7.69 13.03
N ALA A 23 3.60 -6.70 13.59
CA ALA A 23 3.11 -5.33 13.60
C ALA A 23 3.17 -4.67 12.22
N ASN A 24 2.25 -3.74 12.00
CA ASN A 24 2.18 -2.89 10.82
C ASN A 24 2.00 -1.41 11.23
N PRO A 25 2.14 -0.44 10.30
CA PRO A 25 2.03 0.98 10.63
C PRO A 25 0.69 1.41 11.28
N GLY A 26 -0.38 0.63 11.08
CA GLY A 26 -1.68 0.81 11.70
C GLY A 26 -1.69 0.54 13.21
N ASP A 27 -0.78 -0.29 13.72
CA ASP A 27 -0.70 -0.67 15.14
C ASP A 27 -0.03 0.41 16.01
N VAL A 28 0.56 1.43 15.36
CA VAL A 28 1.13 2.61 16.02
C VAL A 28 0.00 3.54 16.44
N THR A 29 -0.26 3.68 17.73
CA THR A 29 -1.31 4.58 18.24
C THR A 29 -0.82 5.99 18.47
N HIS A 30 0.44 6.14 18.92
CA HIS A 30 1.01 7.44 19.30
C HIS A 30 2.40 7.64 18.69
N VAL A 31 2.66 8.85 18.21
CA VAL A 31 3.98 9.25 17.71
C VAL A 31 4.32 10.62 18.30
N LEU A 32 5.54 10.72 18.83
CA LEU A 32 6.11 11.95 19.35
C LEU A 32 7.38 12.24 18.56
N ALA A 33 7.55 13.48 18.12
CA ALA A 33 8.75 13.99 17.46
C ALA A 33 9.11 15.32 18.12
N ASP A 34 10.35 15.47 18.56
CA ASP A 34 10.84 16.67 19.28
C ASP A 34 9.96 17.09 20.46
N GLY A 35 9.45 16.11 21.21
CA GLY A 35 8.53 16.33 22.33
C GLY A 35 7.10 16.70 21.93
N VAL A 36 6.80 16.84 20.64
CA VAL A 36 5.47 17.16 20.10
C VAL A 36 4.73 15.89 19.70
N VAL A 37 3.50 15.73 20.16
CA VAL A 37 2.63 14.60 19.73
C VAL A 37 2.11 14.87 18.33
N ILE A 38 2.55 14.07 17.35
CA ILE A 38 2.13 14.18 15.95
C ILE A 38 1.10 13.11 15.53
N LYS A 39 0.98 12.02 16.30
CA LYS A 39 -0.10 11.03 16.19
C LYS A 39 -0.64 10.68 17.57
N ARG A 40 -1.95 10.60 17.73
CA ARG A 40 -2.66 10.24 18.97
C ARG A 40 -3.85 9.35 18.64
N ASP A 41 -4.01 8.27 19.38
CA ASP A 41 -5.11 7.31 19.22
C ASP A 41 -5.35 6.88 17.76
N GLY A 42 -4.26 6.65 17.02
CA GLY A 42 -4.32 6.24 15.61
C GLY A 42 -4.50 7.39 14.62
N GLN A 43 -4.75 8.62 15.07
CA GLN A 43 -5.02 9.80 14.24
C GLN A 43 -3.85 10.78 14.21
N LEU A 44 -3.59 11.41 13.06
CA LEU A 44 -2.59 12.48 12.95
C LEU A 44 -3.11 13.76 13.59
N VAL A 45 -2.29 14.40 14.42
CA VAL A 45 -2.65 15.63 15.12
C VAL A 45 -2.47 16.82 14.18
N GLY A 46 -3.51 17.66 14.05
CA GLY A 46 -3.46 18.88 13.24
C GLY A 46 -3.47 18.65 11.72
N VAL A 47 -3.68 17.42 11.26
CA VAL A 47 -3.73 17.08 9.83
C VAL A 47 -5.18 16.90 9.37
N ASP A 48 -5.56 17.63 8.32
CA ASP A 48 -6.83 17.41 7.61
C ASP A 48 -6.68 16.26 6.61
N SER A 49 -6.99 15.05 7.07
CA SER A 49 -6.93 13.82 6.26
C SER A 49 -7.83 13.87 5.02
N SER A 50 -8.96 14.60 5.07
CA SER A 50 -9.87 14.74 3.93
C SER A 50 -9.23 15.59 2.84
N ARG A 51 -8.57 16.70 3.21
CA ARG A 51 -7.78 17.51 2.29
C ARG A 51 -6.60 16.72 1.72
N VAL A 52 -5.86 16.00 2.55
CA VAL A 52 -4.72 15.17 2.08
C VAL A 52 -5.18 14.15 1.05
N ARG A 53 -6.29 13.45 1.31
CA ARG A 53 -6.87 12.49 0.36
C ARG A 53 -7.25 13.15 -0.95
N ARG A 54 -7.90 14.31 -0.92
CA ARG A 54 -8.27 15.05 -2.13
C ARG A 54 -7.02 15.43 -2.95
N LEU A 55 -5.98 15.94 -2.30
CA LEU A 55 -4.72 16.28 -2.98
C LEU A 55 -4.04 15.06 -3.61
N ALA A 56 -4.11 13.90 -2.95
CA ALA A 56 -3.58 12.66 -3.48
C ALA A 56 -4.33 12.20 -4.75
N GLU A 57 -5.67 12.25 -4.74
CA GLU A 57 -6.47 11.91 -5.92
C GLU A 57 -6.23 12.88 -7.09
N GLU A 58 -6.18 14.18 -6.82
CA GLU A 58 -5.84 15.19 -7.84
C GLU A 58 -4.45 14.97 -8.44
N SER A 59 -3.48 14.58 -7.60
CA SER A 59 -2.13 14.27 -8.07
C SER A 59 -2.10 13.00 -8.91
N ARG A 60 -2.83 11.97 -8.50
CA ARG A 60 -3.00 10.72 -9.26
C ARG A 60 -3.61 10.99 -10.62
N GLU A 61 -4.68 11.78 -10.67
CA GLU A 61 -5.35 12.13 -11.92
C GLU A 61 -4.41 12.89 -12.87
N ARG A 62 -3.68 13.89 -12.35
CA ARG A 62 -2.67 14.62 -13.13
C ARG A 62 -1.59 13.69 -13.69
N ALA A 63 -1.07 12.78 -12.86
CA ALA A 63 -0.05 11.82 -13.28
C ALA A 63 -0.60 10.87 -14.37
N LEU A 64 -1.79 10.32 -14.17
CA LEU A 64 -2.41 9.39 -15.11
C LEU A 64 -2.71 10.06 -16.46
N SER A 65 -3.35 11.23 -16.42
CA SER A 65 -3.61 12.05 -17.61
C SER A 65 -2.32 12.38 -18.35
N SER A 66 -1.23 12.73 -17.63
CA SER A 66 0.06 12.95 -18.24
C SER A 66 0.60 11.71 -18.95
N VAL A 67 0.57 10.53 -18.32
CA VAL A 67 1.11 9.32 -18.96
C VAL A 67 0.27 8.95 -20.19
N LEU A 68 -1.06 8.96 -20.07
CA LEU A 68 -1.96 8.63 -21.18
C LEU A 68 -1.80 9.57 -22.38
N ALA A 69 -1.49 10.85 -22.17
CA ALA A 69 -1.19 11.79 -23.24
C ALA A 69 0.10 11.44 -24.02
N HIS A 70 1.04 10.74 -23.39
CA HIS A 70 2.32 10.36 -23.99
C HIS A 70 2.33 8.91 -24.53
N GLY A 71 1.21 8.20 -24.44
CA GLY A 71 1.04 6.85 -24.94
C GLY A 71 0.39 5.90 -23.93
N PRO A 72 -0.07 4.72 -24.36
CA PRO A 72 -0.73 3.78 -23.45
C PRO A 72 0.25 3.27 -22.38
N LEU A 73 -0.19 3.31 -21.12
CA LEU A 73 0.54 2.83 -19.94
C LEU A 73 0.94 1.35 -20.02
N LEU A 74 0.18 0.57 -20.78
CA LEU A 74 0.44 -0.85 -21.00
C LEU A 74 0.51 -1.12 -22.51
N PRO A 75 1.47 -1.94 -22.96
CA PRO A 75 1.42 -2.49 -24.31
C PRO A 75 0.07 -3.15 -24.53
N ARG A 76 -0.57 -2.93 -25.68
CA ARG A 76 -1.76 -3.70 -26.05
C ARG A 76 -1.31 -5.16 -26.12
N GLY A 77 -1.77 -5.99 -25.20
CA GLY A 77 -1.59 -7.42 -25.29
C GLY A 77 -2.21 -7.88 -26.61
N ASP A 78 -1.37 -8.15 -27.59
CA ASP A 78 -1.72 -8.89 -28.78
C ASP A 78 -2.00 -10.32 -28.33
N SER A 79 -3.29 -10.63 -28.15
CA SER A 79 -3.78 -11.97 -27.95
C SER A 79 -3.61 -12.79 -29.23
N ARG A 80 -2.36 -13.14 -29.57
CA ARG A 80 -2.08 -14.23 -30.49
C ARG A 80 -2.32 -15.53 -29.72
N PRO A 81 -3.33 -16.35 -30.09
CA PRO A 81 -3.51 -17.63 -29.42
C PRO A 81 -2.26 -18.50 -29.62
N PRO A 82 -1.91 -19.36 -28.63
CA PRO A 82 -0.76 -20.25 -28.76
C PRO A 82 -0.94 -21.16 -29.97
N ASP A 83 0.06 -21.17 -30.85
CA ASP A 83 0.09 -22.02 -32.04
C ASP A 83 0.26 -23.49 -31.62
N THR A 84 -0.87 -24.18 -31.37
CA THR A 84 -0.92 -25.59 -30.99
C THR A 84 -0.75 -26.56 -32.18
N ALA A 85 -0.25 -26.12 -33.33
CA ALA A 85 -0.22 -26.93 -34.54
C ALA A 85 1.18 -27.30 -35.03
N ARG A 86 2.08 -27.81 -34.17
CA ARG A 86 3.28 -28.52 -34.70
C ARG A 86 3.95 -29.49 -33.72
N ARG A 87 3.33 -30.63 -33.43
CA ARG A 87 4.03 -31.87 -33.05
C ARG A 87 3.13 -33.11 -33.21
N VAL A 88 2.67 -33.34 -34.43
CA VAL A 88 2.32 -34.69 -34.90
C VAL A 88 2.99 -34.85 -36.26
N ARG A 89 4.24 -35.34 -36.23
CA ARG A 89 5.00 -36.00 -37.30
C ARG A 89 6.48 -35.92 -36.91
N GLN A 90 7.17 -37.05 -37.05
CA GLN A 90 8.49 -37.42 -36.52
C GLN A 90 8.41 -38.05 -35.13
N SER A 91 8.71 -39.33 -34.91
CA SER A 91 8.90 -40.51 -35.75
C SER A 91 8.99 -41.68 -34.77
#